data_AF-A0A7C7DR28-F1
#
_entry.id   AF-A0A7C7DR28-F1
#
_cell.length_a   1.000
_cell.length_b   1.000
_cell.length_c   1.000
_cell.angle_alpha   90.00
_cell.angle_beta   90.00
_cell.angle_gamma   90.00
#
_symmetry.space_group_name_H-M   'P 1'
#
loop_
_entity.id
_entity.type
_entity.pdbx_description
1 polymer ?
#
loop_
_entity_poly.entity_id
_entity_poly.type
_entity_poly.pdbx_seq_one_letter_code
_entity_poly.pdbx_strand_id
1 'polypeptide(L)'
;MFSAAAMQAVIYEDVKIDVVHTDTTSWSLTGVYEDSSPDGDAMHITYGYIRDHRPDLKQFNYGLVVSGDGIPIIGEAMDGNTQEKVWNRRVLEELVAPEYGVRYPGFLLHDLPVEFKAAALEHHYVVVWVRVGRHAHIPGTYRPGRR
;
A
#
# COMPACT_ATOMS: atom_id res chain seq x y z
N MET A 1 -5.42 -13.32 -7.60
CA MET A 1 -5.94 -12.06 -8.17
C MET A 1 -4.84 -11.01 -8.10
N PHE A 2 -4.81 -10.06 -9.05
CA PHE A 2 -3.77 -9.06 -9.35
C PHE A 2 -2.38 -9.22 -8.69
N SER A 3 -2.22 -8.93 -7.38
CA SER A 3 -0.94 -8.92 -6.68
C SER A 3 -0.13 -10.20 -6.89
N ALA A 4 -0.76 -11.38 -6.85
CA ALA A 4 -0.06 -12.64 -7.09
C ALA A 4 0.56 -12.74 -8.50
N ALA A 5 -0.16 -12.27 -9.52
CA ALA A 5 0.33 -12.27 -10.90
C ALA A 5 1.39 -11.18 -11.12
N ALA A 6 1.16 -9.99 -10.56
CA ALA A 6 2.10 -8.88 -10.60
C ALA A 6 3.42 -9.25 -9.93
N MET A 7 3.36 -9.87 -8.75
CA MET A 7 4.53 -10.31 -8.00
C MET A 7 5.29 -11.42 -8.73
N GLN A 8 4.59 -12.35 -9.39
CA GLN A 8 5.25 -13.36 -10.20
C GLN A 8 6.03 -12.71 -11.36
N ALA A 9 5.48 -11.68 -12.00
CA ALA A 9 6.19 -10.92 -13.03
C ALA A 9 7.39 -10.17 -12.45
N VAL A 10 7.23 -9.51 -11.30
CA VAL A 10 8.31 -8.81 -10.57
C VAL A 10 9.48 -9.75 -10.26
N ILE A 11 9.20 -10.98 -9.79
CA ILE A 11 10.21 -12.00 -9.53
C ILE A 11 10.86 -12.49 -10.82
N TYR A 12 10.07 -12.76 -11.85
CA TYR A 12 10.56 -13.29 -13.13
C TYR A 12 11.47 -12.30 -13.86
N GLU A 13 11.13 -11.02 -13.81
CA GLU A 13 11.86 -9.93 -14.46
C GLU A 13 12.95 -9.30 -13.56
N ASP A 14 13.18 -9.84 -12.36
CA ASP A 14 14.17 -9.33 -11.38
C ASP A 14 13.99 -7.82 -11.09
N VAL A 15 12.73 -7.39 -10.97
CA VAL A 15 12.40 -5.98 -10.71
C VAL A 15 12.85 -5.59 -9.31
N LYS A 16 13.57 -4.48 -9.20
CA LYS A 16 13.99 -3.92 -7.91
C LYS A 16 12.80 -3.34 -7.17
N ILE A 17 12.69 -3.68 -5.90
CA ILE A 17 11.60 -3.23 -5.02
C ILE A 17 12.12 -2.26 -3.94
N ASP A 18 13.39 -1.83 -3.99
CA ASP A 18 14.05 -0.99 -2.96
C ASP A 18 13.34 0.34 -2.62
N VAL A 19 12.50 0.85 -3.53
CA VAL A 19 11.57 1.95 -3.28
C VAL A 19 10.17 1.52 -3.74
N VAL A 20 9.14 1.90 -2.98
CA VAL A 20 7.75 1.71 -3.37
C VAL A 20 6.93 3.00 -3.22
N HIS A 21 6.07 3.25 -4.19
CA HIS A 21 5.07 4.31 -4.11
C HIS A 21 3.71 3.68 -3.79
N THR A 22 2.96 4.32 -2.90
CA THR A 22 1.61 3.88 -2.54
C THR A 22 0.67 5.07 -2.60
N ASP A 23 -0.50 4.86 -3.18
CA ASP A 23 -1.56 5.85 -3.15
C ASP A 23 -2.92 5.15 -3.04
N THR A 24 -3.91 5.87 -2.54
CA THR A 24 -5.30 5.43 -2.49
C THR A 24 -6.18 6.41 -3.26
N THR A 25 -6.83 5.92 -4.31
CA THR A 25 -7.80 6.70 -5.08
C THR A 25 -9.21 6.36 -4.63
N SER A 26 -10.01 7.37 -4.27
CA SER A 26 -11.43 7.22 -3.97
C SER A 26 -12.27 7.49 -5.22
N TRP A 27 -13.28 6.67 -5.46
CA TRP A 27 -14.19 6.80 -6.59
C TRP A 27 -15.60 7.13 -6.09
N SER A 28 -16.13 8.29 -6.48
CA SER A 28 -17.50 8.69 -6.17
C SER A 28 -18.48 8.10 -7.18
N LEU A 29 -19.59 7.56 -6.68
CA LEU A 29 -20.55 6.78 -7.45
C LEU A 29 -21.98 7.28 -7.28
N THR A 30 -22.74 7.22 -8.37
CA THR A 30 -24.20 7.46 -8.40
C THR A 30 -24.92 6.17 -8.70
N GLY A 31 -25.94 5.82 -7.93
CA GLY A 31 -26.73 4.60 -8.14
C GLY A 31 -27.20 3.99 -6.83
N VAL A 32 -28.09 2.99 -6.93
CA VAL A 32 -28.71 2.39 -5.76
C VAL A 32 -27.84 1.30 -5.13
N TYR A 33 -27.14 0.48 -5.92
CA TYR A 33 -26.26 -0.59 -5.44
C TYR A 33 -26.94 -1.50 -4.39
N GLU A 34 -28.13 -2.02 -4.70
CA GLU A 34 -28.96 -2.80 -3.75
C GLU A 34 -28.31 -4.13 -3.33
N ASP A 35 -27.55 -4.75 -4.23
CA ASP A 35 -26.85 -6.03 -3.98
C ASP A 35 -25.49 -5.85 -3.27
N SER A 36 -25.08 -4.61 -3.01
CA SER A 36 -23.82 -4.29 -2.32
C SER A 36 -24.03 -4.39 -0.81
N SER A 37 -23.36 -5.35 -0.17
CA SER A 37 -23.50 -5.64 1.27
C SER A 37 -22.14 -5.71 1.97
N PRO A 38 -22.01 -5.30 3.24
CA PRO A 38 -20.81 -5.53 4.05
C PRO A 38 -20.45 -7.02 4.20
N ASP A 39 -21.43 -7.90 4.08
CA ASP A 39 -21.27 -9.35 4.28
C ASP A 39 -21.07 -10.11 2.95
N GLY A 40 -20.95 -9.40 1.82
CA GLY A 40 -20.73 -10.00 0.50
C GLY A 40 -19.27 -10.36 0.23
N ASP A 41 -19.04 -11.22 -0.76
CA ASP A 41 -17.69 -11.57 -1.23
C ASP A 41 -17.02 -10.44 -2.03
N ALA A 42 -17.81 -9.47 -2.48
CA ALA A 42 -17.34 -8.30 -3.23
C ALA A 42 -17.27 -7.07 -2.31
N MET A 43 -16.42 -6.12 -2.71
CA MET A 43 -16.31 -4.80 -2.09
C MET A 43 -17.67 -4.12 -1.89
N HIS A 44 -17.89 -3.60 -0.68
CA HIS A 44 -19.09 -2.88 -0.30
C HIS A 44 -19.02 -1.40 -0.75
N ILE A 45 -19.85 -1.07 -1.73
CA ILE A 45 -20.09 0.29 -2.20
C ILE A 45 -20.96 1.02 -1.19
N THR A 46 -20.36 1.95 -0.45
CA THR A 46 -20.99 2.63 0.68
C THR A 46 -20.45 4.06 0.86
N TYR A 47 -21.05 4.82 1.76
CA TYR A 47 -20.56 6.15 2.15
C TYR A 47 -19.29 6.01 3.00
N GLY A 48 -18.35 6.93 2.85
CA GLY A 48 -17.12 6.91 3.65
C GLY A 48 -16.48 8.28 3.83
N TYR A 49 -15.20 8.27 4.20
CA TYR A 49 -14.41 9.49 4.35
C TYR A 49 -14.05 10.06 2.98
N ILE A 50 -14.25 11.36 2.80
CA ILE A 50 -14.29 11.98 1.48
C ILE A 50 -13.26 13.11 1.41
N ARG A 51 -12.30 12.99 0.48
CA ARG A 51 -11.36 14.07 0.15
C ARG A 51 -11.99 15.13 -0.77
N ASP A 52 -12.99 14.75 -1.57
CA ASP A 52 -13.60 15.59 -2.62
C ASP A 52 -14.85 16.39 -2.16
N HIS A 53 -15.08 16.49 -0.85
CA HIS A 53 -16.23 17.19 -0.23
C HIS A 53 -17.65 16.83 -0.75
N ARG A 54 -17.87 15.58 -1.21
CA ARG A 54 -19.18 15.03 -1.64
C ARG A 54 -19.76 13.95 -0.71
N PRO A 55 -20.27 14.32 0.49
CA PRO A 55 -20.88 13.39 1.46
C PRO A 55 -22.18 12.73 1.00
N ASP A 56 -22.75 13.22 -0.09
CA ASP A 56 -23.98 12.71 -0.68
C ASP A 56 -23.78 11.48 -1.57
N LEU A 57 -22.54 11.16 -1.95
CA LEU A 57 -22.25 10.05 -2.86
C LEU A 57 -21.70 8.82 -2.14
N LYS A 58 -22.12 7.64 -2.62
CA LYS A 58 -21.46 6.38 -2.28
C LYS A 58 -20.10 6.34 -2.95
N GLN A 59 -19.19 5.54 -2.41
CA GLN A 59 -17.85 5.42 -2.94
C GLN A 59 -17.28 4.02 -2.78
N PHE A 60 -16.16 3.81 -3.46
CA PHE A 60 -15.21 2.77 -3.13
C PHE A 60 -13.78 3.31 -3.22
N ASN A 61 -12.83 2.59 -2.64
CA ASN A 61 -11.43 2.98 -2.65
C ASN A 61 -10.61 1.97 -3.44
N TYR A 62 -9.58 2.43 -4.13
CA TYR A 62 -8.61 1.57 -4.80
C TYR A 62 -7.21 1.94 -4.34
N GLY A 63 -6.53 0.98 -3.73
CA GLY A 63 -5.15 1.12 -3.29
C GLY A 63 -4.21 0.52 -4.32
N LEU A 64 -3.11 1.21 -4.63
CA LEU A 64 -2.09 0.73 -5.56
C LEU A 64 -0.70 0.92 -4.97
N VAL A 65 0.13 -0.13 -5.04
CA VAL A 65 1.55 -0.11 -4.70
C VAL A 65 2.35 -0.41 -5.95
N VAL A 66 3.32 0.44 -6.25
CA VAL A 66 4.22 0.28 -7.40
C VAL A 66 5.68 0.37 -6.96
N SER A 67 6.59 -0.24 -7.71
CA SER A 67 8.04 -0.05 -7.52
C SER A 67 8.45 1.40 -7.82
N GLY A 68 9.69 1.77 -7.48
CA GLY A 68 10.27 3.07 -7.86
C GLY A 68 10.25 3.35 -9.37
N ASP A 69 10.23 2.30 -10.19
CA ASP A 69 10.12 2.38 -11.66
C ASP A 69 8.65 2.40 -12.15
N GLY A 70 7.68 2.41 -11.23
CA GLY A 70 6.25 2.46 -11.54
C GLY A 70 5.63 1.11 -11.90
N ILE A 71 6.33 -0.01 -11.66
CA ILE A 71 5.80 -1.35 -11.94
C ILE A 71 4.82 -1.76 -10.83
N PRO A 72 3.58 -2.14 -11.15
CA PRO A 72 2.62 -2.55 -10.13
C PRO A 72 3.03 -3.81 -9.37
N ILE A 73 2.81 -3.79 -8.06
CA ILE A 73 3.14 -4.89 -7.13
C ILE A 73 1.87 -5.36 -6.41
N ILE A 74 1.12 -4.43 -5.82
CA ILE A 74 -0.10 -4.72 -5.04
C ILE A 74 -1.22 -3.81 -5.54
N GLY A 75 -2.43 -4.34 -5.67
CA GLY A 75 -3.62 -3.58 -6.00
C GLY A 75 -4.86 -4.16 -5.33
N GLU A 76 -5.60 -3.35 -4.59
CA GLU A 76 -6.79 -3.78 -3.85
C GLU A 76 -7.94 -2.79 -4.05
N ALA A 77 -9.10 -3.32 -4.45
CA ALA A 77 -10.38 -2.60 -4.37
C ALA A 77 -10.96 -2.83 -2.97
N MET A 78 -11.31 -1.75 -2.29
CA MET A 78 -11.70 -1.73 -0.88
C MET A 78 -13.03 -1.01 -0.69
N ASP A 79 -13.76 -1.39 0.36
CA ASP A 79 -15.02 -0.76 0.72
C ASP A 79 -14.89 0.76 0.81
N GLY A 80 -15.99 1.46 0.49
CA GLY A 80 -16.03 2.92 0.48
C GLY A 80 -15.64 3.59 1.80
N ASN A 81 -15.85 2.88 2.91
CA ASN A 81 -15.52 3.35 4.26
C ASN A 81 -14.22 2.76 4.82
N THR A 82 -13.43 2.06 4.00
CA THR A 82 -12.14 1.51 4.44
C THR A 82 -11.22 2.63 4.90
N GLN A 83 -10.73 2.51 6.14
CA GLN A 83 -9.78 3.47 6.68
C GLN A 83 -8.40 3.24 6.07
N GLU A 84 -7.78 4.32 5.61
CA GLU A 84 -6.43 4.31 5.04
C GLU A 84 -5.39 3.65 5.97
N LYS A 85 -5.51 3.81 7.30
CA LYS A 85 -4.62 3.15 8.27
C LYS A 85 -4.70 1.63 8.22
N VAL A 86 -5.87 1.07 7.89
CA VAL A 86 -6.09 -0.37 7.76
C VAL A 86 -5.42 -0.86 6.47
N TRP A 87 -5.64 -0.16 5.36
CA TRP A 87 -4.98 -0.43 4.08
C TRP A 87 -3.45 -0.39 4.20
N ASN A 88 -2.91 0.68 4.76
CA ASN A 88 -1.46 0.86 4.92
C ASN A 88 -0.82 -0.27 5.73
N ARG A 89 -1.52 -0.78 6.74
CA ARG A 89 -1.05 -1.93 7.52
C ARG A 89 -1.01 -3.19 6.68
N ARG A 90 -2.07 -3.48 5.92
CA ARG A 90 -2.13 -4.66 5.04
C ARG A 90 -1.00 -4.63 4.00
N VAL A 91 -0.78 -3.48 3.35
CA VAL A 91 0.33 -3.28 2.41
C VAL A 91 1.67 -3.60 3.04
N LEU A 92 1.92 -3.13 4.26
CA LEU A 92 3.17 -3.42 4.97
C LEU A 92 3.32 -4.91 5.27
N GLU A 93 2.26 -5.57 5.74
CA GLU A 93 2.24 -7.01 6.02
C GLU A 93 2.50 -7.83 4.75
N GLU A 94 1.92 -7.45 3.62
CA GLU A 94 2.13 -8.10 2.32
C GLU A 94 3.55 -7.88 1.80
N LEU A 95 4.08 -6.65 1.84
CA LEU A 95 5.44 -6.36 1.37
C LEU A 95 6.54 -7.08 2.16
N VAL A 96 6.32 -7.36 3.45
CA VAL A 96 7.30 -8.05 4.31
C VAL A 96 7.07 -9.55 4.41
N ALA A 97 6.04 -10.09 3.75
CA ALA A 97 5.69 -11.49 3.92
C ALA A 97 6.81 -12.40 3.38
N PRO A 98 7.20 -13.45 4.12
CA PRO A 98 8.36 -14.28 3.79
C PRO A 98 8.25 -14.98 2.42
N GLU A 99 7.02 -15.27 2.02
CA GLU A 99 6.66 -15.93 0.75
C GLU A 99 7.11 -15.17 -0.49
N TYR A 100 7.34 -13.85 -0.38
CA TYR A 100 7.78 -13.02 -1.48
C TYR A 100 9.32 -12.97 -1.62
N GLY A 101 10.06 -13.64 -0.73
CA GLY A 101 11.53 -13.77 -0.84
C GLY A 101 12.30 -12.45 -0.80
N VAL A 102 11.62 -11.37 -0.38
CA VAL A 102 12.09 -10.00 -0.45
C VAL A 102 13.26 -9.81 0.51
N ARG A 103 14.47 -9.74 -0.06
CA ARG A 103 15.75 -9.80 0.66
C ARG A 103 16.35 -8.42 0.92
N TYR A 104 15.52 -7.39 1.08
CA TYR A 104 15.99 -6.00 1.18
C TYR A 104 15.71 -5.40 2.57
N PRO A 105 16.75 -4.83 3.23
CA PRO A 105 16.61 -4.18 4.51
C PRO A 105 16.08 -2.76 4.29
N GLY A 106 14.78 -2.66 4.02
CA GLY A 106 14.07 -1.39 4.04
C GLY A 106 13.59 -0.90 2.69
N PHE A 107 12.33 -0.47 2.69
CA PHE A 107 11.66 0.16 1.56
C PHE A 107 11.26 1.56 1.96
N LEU A 108 11.41 2.48 1.02
CA LEU A 108 11.02 3.88 1.19
C LEU A 108 9.59 4.01 0.64
N LEU A 109 8.64 4.28 1.53
CA LEU A 109 7.22 4.48 1.20
C LEU A 109 6.96 5.97 0.98
N HIS A 110 6.38 6.28 -0.17
CA HIS A 110 5.98 7.63 -0.54
C HIS A 110 4.44 7.77 -0.52
N ASP A 111 3.94 8.96 -0.17
CA ASP A 111 2.55 9.43 -0.33
C ASP A 111 1.43 8.96 0.64
N LEU A 112 1.74 8.36 1.80
CA LEU A 112 0.72 8.17 2.85
C LEU A 112 0.58 9.42 3.76
N PRO A 113 -0.63 9.94 3.99
CA PRO A 113 -0.88 11.08 4.88
C PRO A 113 -0.86 10.73 6.38
N VAL A 114 -0.44 9.51 6.76
CA VAL A 114 -0.47 9.04 8.14
C VAL A 114 0.88 9.30 8.82
N GLU A 115 0.89 10.09 9.90
CA GLU A 115 2.01 10.13 10.83
C GLU A 115 2.16 8.76 11.51
N PHE A 116 3.03 7.90 10.96
CA PHE A 116 3.39 6.63 11.55
C PHE A 116 4.86 6.65 11.98
N LYS A 117 5.12 6.55 13.28
CA LYS A 117 6.47 6.35 13.81
C LYS A 117 6.88 4.91 13.50
N ALA A 118 7.99 4.78 12.76
CA ALA A 118 8.73 3.57 12.45
C ALA A 118 8.26 2.30 13.20
N ALA A 119 7.57 1.40 12.50
CA ALA A 119 7.44 0.02 12.96
C ALA A 119 8.67 -0.73 12.45
N ALA A 120 9.63 -0.98 13.35
CA ALA A 120 10.51 -2.12 13.20
C ALA A 120 9.65 -3.35 13.52
N LEU A 121 9.10 -4.00 12.50
CA LEU A 121 8.57 -5.35 12.70
C LEU A 121 9.76 -6.24 13.06
N GLU A 122 9.55 -7.18 13.98
CA GLU A 122 10.56 -7.97 14.72
C GLU A 122 11.53 -8.80 13.84
N HIS A 123 11.44 -8.68 12.53
CA HIS A 123 12.31 -9.29 11.53
C HIS A 123 12.95 -8.18 10.68
N HIS A 124 14.22 -7.81 10.93
CA HIS A 124 15.18 -7.19 9.99
C HIS A 124 14.77 -6.09 8.95
N TYR A 125 13.61 -5.44 9.02
CA TYR A 125 13.17 -4.43 8.05
C TYR A 125 13.28 -3.01 8.61
N VAL A 126 13.74 -2.07 7.79
CA VAL A 126 13.83 -0.63 8.13
C VAL A 126 12.91 0.16 7.20
N VAL A 127 11.70 0.47 7.63
CA VAL A 127 10.81 1.36 6.85
C VAL A 127 11.20 2.80 7.13
N VAL A 128 11.75 3.49 6.12
CA VAL A 128 12.14 4.90 6.22
C VAL A 128 11.06 5.75 5.56
N TRP A 129 10.52 6.70 6.32
CA TRP A 129 9.55 7.67 5.85
C TRP A 129 10.25 8.92 5.37
N VAL A 130 9.94 9.38 4.15
CA VAL A 130 10.39 10.68 3.66
C VAL A 130 9.17 11.51 3.29
N ARG A 131 9.02 12.66 3.96
CA ARG A 131 8.02 13.66 3.59
C ARG A 131 8.57 14.49 2.43
N VAL A 132 7.83 14.56 1.32
CA VAL A 132 8.15 15.45 0.20
C VAL A 132 8.25 16.89 0.71
N GLY A 133 9.41 17.52 0.49
CA GLY A 133 9.69 18.91 0.87
C GLY A 133 10.81 19.11 1.88
N ARG A 134 11.37 18.05 2.48
CA ARG A 134 12.63 18.13 3.25
C ARG A 134 13.57 17.01 2.84
N HIS A 135 14.81 17.36 2.48
CA HIS A 135 15.89 16.40 2.28
C HIS A 135 16.03 15.52 3.53
N ALA A 136 15.71 14.23 3.42
CA ALA A 136 16.00 13.27 4.46
C ALA A 136 17.44 12.74 4.27
N HIS A 137 18.27 12.87 5.31
CA HIS A 137 19.55 12.17 5.38
C HIS A 137 19.29 10.72 5.79
N ILE A 138 19.64 9.78 4.92
CA ILE A 138 19.54 8.34 5.17
C ILE A 138 20.73 7.91 6.04
N PRO A 139 20.55 7.34 7.25
CA PRO A 139 21.64 6.66 7.94
C PRO A 139 21.98 5.38 7.16
N GLY A 140 23.25 5.18 6.85
CA GLY A 140 23.70 4.11 5.96
C GLY A 140 23.12 2.73 6.29
N THR A 141 22.79 1.99 5.24
CA THR A 141 22.30 0.60 5.29
C THR A 141 23.17 -0.24 6.23
N TYR A 142 22.55 -0.87 7.23
CA TYR A 142 23.22 -1.85 8.09
C TYR A 142 23.71 -3.02 7.24
N ARG A 143 25.04 -3.18 7.11
CA ARG A 143 25.65 -4.40 6.58
C ARG A 143 25.95 -5.32 7.76
N PRO A 144 25.30 -6.50 7.90
CA PRO A 144 25.78 -7.49 8.85
C PRO A 144 27.17 -7.94 8.42
N GLY A 145 28.16 -7.67 9.28
CA GLY A 145 29.54 -8.07 9.04
C GLY A 145 29.63 -9.59 8.92
N ARG A 146 30.29 -10.06 7.85
CA ARG A 146 30.71 -11.46 7.76
C ARG A 146 31.69 -11.73 8.90
N ARG A 147 31.37 -12.69 9.77
CA ARG A 147 32.36 -13.41 10.57
C ARG A 147 32.77 -14.66 9.80
#